data_AF-A0A183DCH7-F1
#
_entry.id   AF-A0A183DCH7-F1
#
_cell.length_a   1.000
_cell.length_b   1.000
_cell.length_c   1.000
_cell.angle_alpha   90.00
_cell.angle_beta   90.00
_cell.angle_gamma   90.00
#
_symmetry.space_group_name_H-M   'P 1'
#
loop_
_entity.id
_entity.type
_entity.pdbx_description
1 polymer ?
#
loop_
_entity_poly.entity_id
_entity_poly.type
_entity_poly.pdbx_seq_one_letter_code
_entity_poly.pdbx_strand_id
1 'polypeptide(L)'
;MDLILFLTQESDSLVTDEPILDKVGDLGDRYWTWIHQPHDGTFRLFASDILENMTRTSWWVVPLVWLPLVIIFTMRAFSLVFRSYGELNILLISSLSVDTREVLESCPKLHSLCGTGFASGLFLWAALFTFGVLAWTLLEYILHRYAFHWQPNPKSRTQIILHFLLHGLHHKDHK
;
A
#
# COMPACT_ATOMS: atom_id res chain seq x y z
N MET A 1 -35.97 -17.23 -18.33
CA MET A 1 -36.33 -16.37 -17.19
C MET A 1 -35.87 -16.98 -15.86
N ASP A 2 -35.34 -18.22 -15.88
CA ASP A 2 -35.14 -19.04 -14.68
C ASP A 2 -33.74 -18.96 -14.05
N LEU A 3 -32.69 -18.62 -14.82
CA LEU A 3 -31.33 -18.54 -14.27
C LEU A 3 -31.12 -17.32 -13.35
N ILE A 4 -31.68 -16.17 -13.73
CA ILE A 4 -31.55 -14.94 -12.94
C ILE A 4 -32.34 -15.07 -11.63
N LEU A 5 -33.57 -15.58 -11.68
CA LEU A 5 -34.41 -15.82 -10.50
C LEU A 5 -33.79 -16.86 -9.53
N PHE A 6 -33.19 -17.92 -10.06
CA PHE A 6 -32.47 -18.90 -9.26
C PHE A 6 -31.25 -18.29 -8.56
N LEU A 7 -30.47 -17.47 -9.29
CA LEU A 7 -29.29 -16.81 -8.74
C LEU A 7 -29.65 -15.74 -7.69
N THR A 8 -30.75 -15.00 -7.88
CA THR A 8 -31.23 -14.03 -6.89
C THR A 8 -31.76 -14.70 -5.62
N GLN A 9 -32.50 -15.81 -5.76
CA GLN A 9 -33.03 -16.53 -4.60
C GLN A 9 -31.91 -17.19 -3.78
N GLU A 10 -30.84 -17.67 -4.44
CA GLU A 10 -29.67 -18.23 -3.77
C GLU A 10 -28.75 -17.14 -3.19
N SER A 11 -28.59 -15.99 -3.87
CA SER A 11 -27.88 -14.85 -3.28
C SER A 11 -28.55 -14.39 -1.99
N ASP A 12 -29.88 -14.27 -2.00
CA ASP A 12 -30.65 -13.88 -0.82
C ASP A 12 -30.49 -14.89 0.33
N SER A 13 -30.31 -16.18 0.03
CA SER A 13 -30.04 -17.21 1.03
C SER A 13 -28.65 -17.14 1.68
N LEU A 14 -27.68 -16.54 0.99
CA LEU A 14 -26.33 -16.31 1.51
C LEU A 14 -26.24 -14.96 2.24
N VAL A 15 -27.15 -14.04 1.95
CA VAL A 15 -27.34 -12.74 2.63
C VAL A 15 -28.12 -12.99 3.93
N THR A 16 -27.39 -13.50 4.91
CA THR A 16 -27.89 -13.71 6.28
C THR A 16 -26.96 -12.98 7.24
N ASP A 17 -27.42 -12.61 8.43
CA ASP A 17 -26.56 -12.04 9.50
C ASP A 17 -25.54 -13.07 10.06
N GLU A 18 -25.48 -14.26 9.46
CA GLU A 18 -24.55 -15.32 9.81
C GLU A 18 -23.16 -15.11 9.18
N PRO A 19 -22.11 -15.66 9.79
CA PRO A 19 -20.74 -15.58 9.26
C PRO A 19 -20.63 -16.20 7.86
N ILE A 20 -20.28 -15.39 6.86
CA ILE A 20 -20.31 -15.81 5.46
C ILE A 20 -19.02 -16.51 5.01
N LEU A 21 -17.89 -16.29 5.71
CA LEU A 21 -16.56 -16.71 5.23
C LEU A 21 -16.48 -18.22 4.98
N ASP A 22 -17.04 -19.03 5.88
CA ASP A 22 -17.02 -20.48 5.72
C ASP A 22 -17.90 -20.96 4.57
N LYS A 23 -19.06 -20.32 4.36
CA LYS A 23 -20.00 -20.62 3.27
C LYS A 23 -19.39 -20.29 1.91
N VAL A 24 -18.66 -19.19 1.81
CA VAL A 24 -18.02 -18.74 0.55
C VAL A 24 -17.02 -19.77 0.04
N GLY A 25 -16.25 -20.38 0.94
CA GLY A 25 -15.27 -21.40 0.57
C GLY A 25 -15.87 -22.63 -0.12
N ASP A 26 -17.14 -22.92 0.14
CA ASP A 26 -17.83 -24.14 -0.32
C ASP A 26 -18.66 -23.89 -1.61
N LEU A 27 -18.64 -22.66 -2.15
CA LEU A 27 -19.39 -22.30 -3.37
C LEU A 27 -18.90 -23.00 -4.64
N GLY A 28 -17.63 -23.38 -4.67
CA GLY A 28 -16.99 -24.07 -5.78
C GLY A 28 -17.11 -23.32 -7.11
N ASP A 29 -17.63 -23.99 -8.15
CA ASP A 29 -17.77 -23.44 -9.51
C ASP A 29 -18.66 -22.18 -9.57
N ARG A 30 -19.56 -22.00 -8.59
CA ARG A 30 -20.51 -20.87 -8.56
C ARG A 30 -19.90 -19.60 -7.99
N TYR A 31 -18.76 -19.70 -7.31
CA TYR A 31 -18.09 -18.59 -6.66
C TYR A 31 -17.86 -17.42 -7.61
N TRP A 32 -17.32 -17.71 -8.80
CA TRP A 32 -16.94 -16.67 -9.77
C TRP A 32 -18.13 -15.85 -10.26
N THR A 33 -19.28 -16.49 -10.48
CA THR A 33 -20.50 -15.77 -10.89
C THR A 33 -21.07 -14.97 -9.73
N TRP A 34 -21.10 -15.54 -8.54
CA TRP A 34 -21.68 -14.91 -7.34
C TRP A 34 -20.89 -13.68 -6.87
N ILE A 35 -19.56 -13.70 -6.96
CA ILE A 35 -18.70 -12.63 -6.43
C ILE A 35 -18.78 -11.33 -7.24
N HIS A 36 -19.14 -11.41 -8.53
CA HIS A 36 -19.31 -10.24 -9.40
C HIS A 36 -20.73 -9.66 -9.37
N GLN A 37 -21.65 -10.27 -8.63
CA GLN A 37 -22.98 -9.71 -8.44
C GLN A 37 -22.94 -8.71 -7.29
N PRO A 38 -23.32 -7.44 -7.51
CA PRO A 38 -23.31 -6.44 -6.46
C PRO A 38 -24.32 -6.80 -5.37
N HIS A 39 -24.04 -6.37 -4.14
CA HIS A 39 -24.95 -6.48 -3.01
C HIS A 39 -24.96 -5.18 -2.20
N ASP A 40 -26.17 -4.75 -1.83
CA ASP A 40 -26.37 -3.55 -1.02
C ASP A 40 -26.33 -3.92 0.47
N GLY A 41 -25.25 -3.55 1.16
CA GLY A 41 -25.08 -3.79 2.59
C GLY A 41 -23.71 -4.36 2.95
N THR A 42 -23.51 -4.65 4.25
CA THR A 42 -22.27 -5.23 4.77
C THR A 42 -22.51 -6.64 5.28
N PHE A 43 -21.64 -7.58 4.93
CA PHE A 43 -21.69 -8.93 5.49
C PHE A 43 -20.98 -9.03 6.84
N ARG A 44 -21.46 -9.96 7.67
CA ARG A 44 -20.68 -10.48 8.79
C ARG A 44 -19.71 -11.55 8.25
N LEU A 45 -18.41 -11.34 8.43
CA LEU A 45 -17.37 -12.26 7.96
C LEU A 45 -17.14 -13.39 8.96
N PHE A 46 -17.05 -13.08 10.26
CA PHE A 46 -16.67 -14.03 11.29
C PHE A 46 -17.75 -14.26 12.35
N ALA A 47 -17.76 -15.47 12.92
CA ALA A 47 -18.58 -15.78 14.08
C ALA A 47 -18.17 -14.95 15.31
N SER A 48 -16.86 -14.77 15.50
CA SER A 48 -16.32 -14.01 16.63
C SER A 48 -16.42 -12.51 16.40
N ASP A 49 -16.97 -11.79 17.39
CA ASP A 49 -17.05 -10.33 17.39
C ASP A 49 -15.66 -9.67 17.34
N ILE A 50 -14.64 -10.32 17.92
CA ILE A 50 -13.27 -9.80 17.92
C ILE A 50 -12.69 -9.82 16.50
N LEU A 51 -12.83 -10.95 15.80
CA LEU A 51 -12.33 -11.08 14.43
C LEU A 51 -13.09 -10.17 13.46
N GLU A 52 -14.41 -10.08 13.63
CA GLU A 52 -15.26 -9.17 12.86
C GLU A 52 -14.82 -7.71 13.04
N ASN A 53 -14.54 -7.30 14.28
CA ASN A 53 -14.04 -5.96 14.57
C ASN A 53 -12.64 -5.71 13.98
N MET A 54 -11.75 -6.70 13.99
CA MET A 54 -10.41 -6.60 13.39
C MET A 54 -10.42 -6.47 11.87
N THR A 55 -11.47 -6.94 11.20
CA THR A 55 -11.61 -6.79 9.73
C THR A 55 -12.21 -5.47 9.29
N ARG A 56 -12.82 -4.71 10.21
CA ARG A 56 -13.42 -3.41 9.90
C ARG A 56 -12.37 -2.31 9.96
N THR A 57 -11.65 -2.15 8.86
CA THR A 57 -10.65 -1.08 8.73
C THR A 57 -11.29 0.22 8.29
N SER A 58 -11.23 1.25 9.15
CA SER A 58 -11.69 2.60 8.79
C SER A 58 -10.68 3.31 7.87
N TRP A 59 -11.18 4.21 7.01
CA TRP A 59 -10.35 4.92 6.02
C TRP A 59 -9.15 5.67 6.63
N TRP A 60 -9.28 6.20 7.85
CA TRP A 60 -8.25 6.96 8.55
C TRP A 60 -7.12 6.08 9.13
N VAL A 61 -7.31 4.75 9.22
CA VAL A 61 -6.29 3.83 9.72
C VAL A 61 -5.07 3.81 8.81
N VAL A 62 -5.28 3.79 7.49
CA VAL A 62 -4.21 3.79 6.48
C VAL A 62 -3.28 5.01 6.66
N PRO A 63 -3.76 6.27 6.60
CA PRO A 63 -2.86 7.40 6.79
C PRO A 63 -2.23 7.46 8.18
N LEU A 64 -2.97 7.08 9.24
CA LEU A 64 -2.46 7.07 10.62
C LEU A 64 -1.23 6.15 10.79
N VAL A 65 -1.24 4.98 10.15
CA VAL A 65 -0.15 4.00 10.25
C VAL A 65 1.00 4.32 9.28
N TRP A 66 0.67 4.63 8.02
CA TRP A 66 1.69 4.70 6.96
C TRP A 66 2.36 6.08 6.84
N LEU A 67 1.67 7.19 7.13
CA LEU A 67 2.28 8.52 7.00
C LEU A 67 3.45 8.75 7.98
N PRO A 68 3.38 8.35 9.26
CA PRO A 68 4.54 8.47 10.16
C PRO A 68 5.76 7.70 9.65
N LEU A 69 5.57 6.51 9.07
CA LEU A 69 6.65 5.74 8.47
C LEU A 69 7.29 6.47 7.29
N VAL A 70 6.46 6.99 6.37
CA VAL A 70 6.93 7.78 5.22
C VAL A 70 7.73 9.00 5.69
N ILE A 71 7.25 9.71 6.72
CA ILE A 71 7.94 10.86 7.31
C ILE A 71 9.30 10.45 7.89
N ILE A 72 9.35 9.41 8.72
CA ILE A 72 10.59 8.95 9.36
C ILE A 72 11.63 8.54 8.31
N PHE A 73 11.25 7.75 7.31
CA PHE A 73 12.15 7.33 6.24
C PHE A 73 12.60 8.52 5.39
N THR A 74 11.71 9.45 5.09
CA THR A 74 12.05 10.70 4.38
C THR A 74 13.07 11.53 5.17
N MET A 75 12.84 11.74 6.46
CA MET A 75 13.75 12.48 7.33
C MET A 75 15.12 11.80 7.43
N ARG A 76 15.15 10.47 7.55
CA ARG A 76 16.40 9.67 7.58
C ARG A 76 17.16 9.79 6.27
N ALA A 77 16.50 9.61 5.13
CA ALA A 77 17.11 9.74 3.81
C ALA A 77 17.67 11.15 3.59
N PHE A 78 16.89 12.18 3.92
CA PHE A 78 17.34 13.56 3.81
C PHE A 78 18.57 13.85 4.69
N SER A 79 18.56 13.34 5.94
CA SER A 79 19.68 13.49 6.87
C SER A 79 20.96 12.81 6.37
N LEU A 80 20.84 11.65 5.72
CA LEU A 80 21.98 10.94 5.13
C LEU A 80 22.58 11.73 3.97
N VAL A 81 21.73 12.21 3.06
CA VAL A 81 22.16 12.99 1.90
C VAL A 81 22.86 14.28 2.34
N PHE A 82 22.28 15.00 3.31
CA PHE A 82 22.89 16.21 3.88
C PHE A 82 24.28 15.94 4.47
N ARG A 83 24.45 14.84 5.23
CA ARG A 83 25.75 14.43 5.77
C ARG A 83 26.76 14.05 4.69
N SER A 84 26.34 13.27 3.69
CA SER A 84 27.21 12.84 2.59
C SER A 84 27.73 14.01 1.75
N TYR A 85 26.93 15.05 1.53
CA TYR A 85 27.40 16.28 0.88
C TYR A 85 28.42 17.04 1.73
N GLY A 86 28.27 17.06 3.07
CA GLY A 86 29.29 17.62 3.97
C GLY A 86 30.64 16.90 3.86
N GLU A 87 30.61 15.57 3.94
CA GLU A 87 31.81 14.72 3.86
C GLU A 87 32.52 14.81 2.50
N LEU A 88 31.78 14.75 1.39
CA LEU A 88 32.37 14.83 0.04
C LEU A 88 33.12 16.14 -0.19
N ASN A 89 32.57 17.26 0.30
CA ASN A 89 33.21 18.57 0.17
C ASN A 89 34.50 18.68 1.01
N ILE A 90 34.52 18.13 2.23
CA ILE A 90 35.73 18.09 3.07
C ILE A 90 36.83 17.25 2.39
N LEU A 91 36.47 16.09 1.85
CA LEU A 91 37.39 15.21 1.11
C LEU A 91 37.98 15.91 -0.12
N LEU A 92 37.14 16.57 -0.93
CA LEU A 92 37.60 17.29 -2.12
C LEU A 92 38.58 18.43 -1.76
N ILE A 93 38.26 19.20 -0.70
CA ILE A 93 39.12 20.28 -0.21
C ILE A 93 40.45 19.75 0.31
N SER A 94 40.44 18.63 1.05
CA SER A 94 41.66 17.99 1.55
C SER A 94 42.56 17.44 0.43
N SER A 95 41.95 16.97 -0.68
CA SER A 95 42.67 16.43 -1.83
C SER A 95 43.35 17.50 -2.69
N LEU A 96 42.91 18.76 -2.58
CA LEU A 96 43.49 19.90 -3.29
C LEU A 96 44.73 20.49 -2.57
N SER A 97 45.22 19.86 -1.49
CA SER A 97 46.36 20.36 -0.68
C SER A 97 46.17 21.80 -0.18
N VAL A 98 44.90 22.22 -0.02
CA VAL A 98 44.52 23.48 0.63
C VAL A 98 44.57 23.26 2.14
N ASP A 99 45.25 24.15 2.86
CA ASP A 99 45.38 24.05 4.31
C ASP A 99 43.99 24.11 4.96
N THR A 100 43.59 22.99 5.57
CA THR A 100 42.26 22.79 6.16
C THR A 100 41.93 23.81 7.27
N ARG A 101 42.95 24.44 7.87
CA ARG A 101 42.77 25.49 8.89
C ARG A 101 42.19 26.80 8.33
N GLU A 102 42.57 27.18 7.11
CA GLU A 102 42.09 28.42 6.48
C GLU A 102 40.61 28.30 6.04
N VAL A 103 40.16 27.08 5.71
CA VAL A 103 38.77 26.79 5.34
C VAL A 103 37.86 26.71 6.56
N LEU A 104 38.33 26.14 7.67
CA LEU A 104 37.57 26.05 8.93
C LEU A 104 37.28 27.43 9.54
N GLU A 105 38.15 28.42 9.32
CA GLU A 105 37.98 29.79 9.83
C GLU A 105 37.20 30.71 8.87
N SER A 106 37.00 30.32 7.61
CA SER A 106 36.26 31.10 6.62
C SER A 106 34.75 30.83 6.68
N CYS A 107 34.10 31.47 7.66
CA CYS A 107 32.68 31.37 7.99
C CYS A 107 31.63 31.63 6.86
N PRO A 108 31.93 32.21 5.66
CA PRO A 108 30.96 32.30 4.56
C PRO A 108 30.78 31.00 3.75
N LYS A 109 31.81 30.14 3.68
CA LYS A 109 31.77 28.91 2.85
C LYS A 109 30.89 27.82 3.48
N LEU A 110 30.84 27.77 4.81
CA LEU A 110 29.99 26.83 5.56
C LEU A 110 28.48 27.03 5.26
N HIS A 111 28.05 28.27 5.05
CA HIS A 111 26.65 28.58 4.73
C HIS A 111 26.31 28.23 3.28
N SER A 112 27.24 28.43 2.34
CA SER A 112 27.10 28.03 0.94
C SER A 112 27.07 26.50 0.78
N LEU A 113 27.89 25.77 1.53
CA LEU A 113 27.91 24.30 1.61
C LEU A 113 26.60 23.73 2.18
N CYS A 114 26.00 24.40 3.16
CA CYS A 114 24.69 24.04 3.71
C CYS A 114 23.57 24.21 2.66
N GLY A 115 23.61 25.30 1.87
CA GLY A 115 22.63 25.57 0.82
C GLY A 115 22.69 24.58 -0.35
N THR A 116 23.89 24.19 -0.78
CA THR A 116 24.06 23.21 -1.87
C THR A 116 23.60 21.81 -1.44
N GLY A 117 23.94 21.36 -0.23
CA GLY A 117 23.47 20.08 0.31
C GLY A 117 21.95 20.00 0.44
N PHE A 118 21.30 21.09 0.85
CA PHE A 118 19.84 21.17 0.92
C PHE A 118 19.19 21.09 -0.46
N ALA A 119 19.66 21.88 -1.44
CA ALA A 119 19.11 21.88 -2.79
C ALA A 119 19.28 20.52 -3.49
N SER A 120 20.46 19.90 -3.38
CA SER A 120 20.71 18.57 -3.93
C SER A 120 19.89 17.49 -3.21
N GLY A 121 19.71 17.60 -1.89
CA GLY A 121 18.83 16.73 -1.12
C GLY A 121 17.38 16.81 -1.57
N LEU A 122 16.86 18.01 -1.78
CA LEU A 122 15.51 18.22 -2.32
C LEU A 122 15.35 17.65 -3.73
N PHE A 123 16.34 17.87 -4.61
CA PHE A 123 16.31 17.36 -5.97
C PHE A 123 16.28 15.83 -5.99
N LEU A 124 17.20 15.18 -5.27
CA LEU A 124 17.27 13.72 -5.19
C LEU A 124 16.01 13.14 -4.55
N TRP A 125 15.52 13.75 -3.47
CA TRP A 125 14.26 13.38 -2.85
C TRP A 125 13.09 13.47 -3.83
N ALA A 126 12.94 14.59 -4.54
CA ALA A 126 11.85 14.79 -5.49
C ALA A 126 11.90 13.78 -6.65
N ALA A 127 13.10 13.51 -7.17
CA ALA A 127 13.32 12.52 -8.22
C ALA A 127 12.94 11.10 -7.75
N LEU A 128 13.44 10.67 -6.59
CA LEU A 128 13.15 9.34 -6.03
C LEU A 128 11.70 9.20 -5.59
N PHE A 129 11.11 10.23 -5.00
CA PHE A 129 9.70 10.24 -4.60
C PHE A 129 8.80 10.12 -5.83
N THR A 130 9.07 10.91 -6.88
CA THR A 130 8.32 10.83 -8.15
C THR A 130 8.45 9.45 -8.78
N PHE A 131 9.68 8.90 -8.84
CA PHE A 131 9.90 7.54 -9.31
C PHE A 131 9.13 6.52 -8.47
N GLY A 132 9.13 6.66 -7.14
CA GLY A 132 8.37 5.81 -6.22
C GLY A 132 6.87 5.87 -6.47
N VAL A 133 6.30 7.06 -6.73
CA VAL A 133 4.89 7.22 -7.10
C VAL A 133 4.59 6.52 -8.42
N LEU A 134 5.44 6.68 -9.44
CA LEU A 134 5.27 5.98 -10.72
C LEU A 134 5.43 4.46 -10.60
N ALA A 135 6.38 4.00 -9.78
CA ALA A 135 6.54 2.59 -9.49
C ALA A 135 5.35 2.03 -8.71
N TRP A 136 4.77 2.82 -7.80
CA TRP A 136 3.55 2.47 -7.09
C TRP A 136 2.35 2.33 -8.03
N THR A 137 2.12 3.27 -8.95
CA THR A 137 1.00 3.15 -9.89
C THR A 137 1.14 1.94 -10.82
N LEU A 138 2.37 1.62 -11.24
CA LEU A 138 2.64 0.39 -11.99
C LEU A 138 2.41 -0.87 -11.13
N LEU A 139 2.88 -0.88 -9.89
CA LEU A 139 2.68 -1.98 -8.95
C LEU A 139 1.19 -2.21 -8.67
N GLU A 140 0.45 -1.14 -8.40
CA GLU A 140 -0.99 -1.15 -8.19
C GLU A 140 -1.71 -1.80 -9.37
N TYR A 141 -1.37 -1.39 -10.60
CA TYR A 141 -1.92 -1.99 -11.81
C TYR A 141 -1.64 -3.48 -11.91
N ILE A 142 -0.39 -3.91 -11.67
CA ILE A 142 0.00 -5.33 -11.73
C ILE A 142 -0.73 -6.14 -10.67
N LEU A 143 -0.76 -5.66 -9.42
CA LEU A 143 -1.43 -6.35 -8.33
C LEU A 143 -2.93 -6.45 -8.59
N HIS A 144 -3.57 -5.36 -9.00
CA HIS A 144 -5.00 -5.35 -9.28
C HIS A 144 -5.36 -6.31 -10.41
N ARG A 145 -4.61 -6.27 -11.52
CA ARG A 145 -4.89 -7.09 -12.69
C ARG A 145 -4.58 -8.58 -12.48
N TYR A 146 -3.45 -8.90 -11.83
CA TYR A 146 -2.93 -10.27 -11.80
C TYR A 146 -3.05 -10.97 -10.45
N ALA A 147 -3.06 -10.24 -9.33
CA ALA A 147 -3.21 -10.83 -8.00
C ALA A 147 -4.66 -10.74 -7.52
N PHE A 148 -5.26 -9.55 -7.57
CA PHE A 148 -6.60 -9.31 -7.02
C PHE A 148 -7.71 -9.87 -7.91
N HIS A 149 -7.53 -9.84 -9.23
CA HIS A 149 -8.45 -10.44 -10.21
C HIS A 149 -8.01 -11.81 -10.72
N TRP A 150 -7.17 -12.51 -9.95
CA TRP A 150 -6.82 -13.89 -10.26
C TRP A 150 -8.01 -14.83 -10.04
N GLN A 151 -8.35 -15.65 -11.03
CA GLN A 151 -9.43 -16.61 -10.91
C GLN A 151 -9.01 -17.82 -10.06
N PRO A 152 -9.61 -18.04 -8.87
CA PRO A 152 -9.26 -19.18 -8.04
C PRO A 152 -9.78 -20.48 -8.65
N ASN A 153 -9.10 -21.61 -8.37
CA ASN A 153 -9.59 -22.92 -8.75
C ASN A 153 -10.86 -23.24 -7.95
N PRO A 154 -11.99 -23.55 -8.61
CA PRO A 154 -13.26 -23.81 -7.95
C PRO A 154 -13.23 -25.05 -7.04
N LYS A 155 -12.27 -25.96 -7.22
CA LYS A 155 -12.12 -27.13 -6.35
C LYS A 155 -11.34 -26.84 -5.06
N SER A 156 -10.73 -25.65 -4.94
CA SER A 156 -9.88 -25.29 -3.83
C SER A 156 -10.53 -24.25 -2.93
N ARG A 157 -11.10 -24.73 -1.81
CA ARG A 157 -11.69 -23.89 -0.75
C ARG A 157 -10.76 -22.75 -0.31
N THR A 158 -9.49 -23.05 -0.09
CA THR A 158 -8.49 -22.07 0.35
C THR A 158 -8.27 -20.96 -0.68
N GLN A 159 -8.24 -21.28 -1.97
CA GLN A 159 -8.05 -20.27 -3.03
C GLN A 159 -9.26 -19.35 -3.12
N ILE A 160 -10.47 -19.91 -2.99
CA ILE A 160 -11.73 -19.15 -2.98
C ILE A 160 -11.76 -18.17 -1.79
N ILE A 161 -11.46 -18.65 -0.59
CA ILE A 161 -11.41 -17.82 0.63
C ILE A 161 -10.33 -16.73 0.49
N LEU A 162 -9.15 -17.08 -0.03
CA LEU A 162 -8.06 -16.12 -0.22
C LEU A 162 -8.47 -15.01 -1.19
N HIS A 163 -9.01 -15.36 -2.36
CA HIS A 163 -9.50 -14.37 -3.32
C HIS A 163 -10.61 -13.49 -2.71
N PHE A 164 -11.54 -14.10 -1.95
CA PHE A 164 -12.61 -13.39 -1.28
C PHE A 164 -12.08 -12.34 -0.28
N LEU A 165 -11.13 -12.72 0.57
CA LEU A 165 -10.54 -11.82 1.56
C LEU A 165 -9.64 -10.74 0.95
N LEU A 166 -8.92 -11.05 -0.14
CA LEU A 166 -8.02 -10.11 -0.79
C LEU A 166 -8.78 -9.01 -1.55
N HIS A 167 -9.80 -9.38 -2.32
CA HIS A 167 -10.48 -8.43 -3.21
C HIS A 167 -11.94 -8.77 -3.50
N GLY A 168 -12.35 -10.04 -3.40
CA GLY A 168 -13.73 -10.43 -3.71
C GLY A 168 -14.77 -9.68 -2.86
N LEU A 169 -14.53 -9.51 -1.56
CA LEU A 169 -15.42 -8.76 -0.67
C LEU A 169 -15.60 -7.30 -1.14
N HIS A 170 -14.55 -6.68 -1.67
CA HIS A 170 -14.61 -5.31 -2.18
C HIS A 170 -15.50 -5.19 -3.42
N HIS A 171 -15.55 -6.21 -4.30
CA HIS A 171 -16.50 -6.25 -5.42
C HIS A 171 -17.94 -6.48 -4.97
N LYS A 172 -18.11 -7.21 -3.87
CA LYS A 172 -19.44 -7.59 -3.36
C LYS A 172 -20.11 -6.43 -2.62
N ASP A 173 -19.35 -5.74 -1.77
CA ASP A 173 -19.84 -4.66 -0.93
C ASP A 173 -19.76 -3.33 -1.68
N HIS A 174 -20.91 -2.81 -2.10
CA HIS A 174 -21.02 -1.43 -2.54
C HIS A 174 -21.48 -0.58 -1.35
N LYS A 175 -20.61 0.33 -0.89
CA LYS A 175 -20.94 1.34 0.12
C LYS A 175 -21.40 2.63 -0.53
#